data_AF-X0T807-F1
#
_entry.id   AF-X0T807-F1
#
_cell.length_a   1.000
_cell.length_b   1.000
_cell.length_c   1.000
_cell.angle_alpha   90.00
_cell.angle_beta   90.00
_cell.angle_gamma   90.00
#
_symmetry.space_group_name_H-M   'P 1'
#
loop_
_entity.id
_entity.type
_entity.pdbx_description
1 polymer ?
#
loop_
_entity_poly.entity_id
_entity_poly.type
_entity_poly.pdbx_seq_one_letter_code
_entity_poly.pdbx_strand_id
1 'polypeptide(L)'
;PTITKNMIIEDLGKLGLEKGDIVLLHSSLKRIGYVEGGATTVIDAIIDVLSSSGTLIVPTYNMKKNMYKTCLDKQYIFDPRTAGTLLGIIPSTFLTYPNIYRS
;
A
#
# COMPACT_ATOMS: atom_id res chain seq x y z
N PRO A 1 -19.76 12.06 1.56
CA PRO A 1 -18.84 12.93 2.35
C PRO A 1 -17.42 12.74 1.83
N THR A 2 -16.63 13.80 1.77
CA THR A 2 -15.21 13.74 1.38
C THR A 2 -14.36 13.38 2.60
N ILE A 3 -13.42 12.44 2.42
CA ILE A 3 -12.48 12.01 3.44
C ILE A 3 -11.13 12.66 3.15
N THR A 4 -10.58 13.37 4.13
CA THR A 4 -9.32 14.10 4.02
C THR A 4 -8.17 13.34 4.70
N LYS A 5 -6.92 13.76 4.45
CA LYS A 5 -5.73 13.18 5.09
C LYS A 5 -5.83 13.19 6.62
N ASN A 6 -6.21 14.34 7.20
CA ASN A 6 -6.27 14.52 8.65
C ASN A 6 -7.32 13.61 9.31
N MET A 7 -8.45 13.38 8.65
CA MET A 7 -9.47 12.44 9.15
C MET A 7 -8.91 11.02 9.21
N ILE A 8 -8.15 10.60 8.18
CA ILE A 8 -7.51 9.28 8.16
C ILE A 8 -6.47 9.17 9.28
N ILE A 9 -5.63 10.20 9.48
CA ILE A 9 -4.64 10.24 10.57
C ILE A 9 -5.33 10.09 11.94
N GLU A 10 -6.41 10.83 12.16
CA GLU A 10 -7.18 10.77 13.42
C GLU A 10 -7.79 9.37 13.63
N ASP A 11 -8.39 8.78 12.60
CA ASP A 11 -9.00 7.46 12.68
C ASP A 11 -7.94 6.36 12.88
N LEU A 12 -6.77 6.45 12.25
CA LEU A 12 -5.65 5.54 12.49
C LEU A 12 -5.14 5.63 13.93
N GLY A 13 -5.03 6.85 14.48
CA GLY A 13 -4.68 7.05 15.89
C GLY A 13 -5.72 6.47 16.84
N LYS A 14 -7.02 6.61 16.54
CA LYS A 14 -8.11 5.97 17.31
C LYS A 14 -8.07 4.44 17.25
N LEU A 15 -7.58 3.87 16.15
CA LEU A 15 -7.35 2.43 16.02
C LEU A 15 -6.14 1.95 16.83
N GLY A 16 -5.33 2.86 17.38
CA GLY A 16 -4.17 2.56 18.20
C GLY A 16 -2.86 2.47 17.42
N LEU A 17 -2.81 3.02 16.20
CA LEU A 17 -1.57 3.09 15.43
C LEU A 17 -0.67 4.20 15.99
N GLU A 18 0.57 3.86 16.30
CA GLU A 18 1.52 4.76 16.95
C GLU A 18 2.79 4.99 16.11
N LYS A 19 3.51 6.04 16.51
CA LYS A 19 4.81 6.36 15.95
C LYS A 19 5.78 5.21 16.17
N GLY A 20 6.45 4.74 15.12
CA GLY A 20 7.43 3.66 15.21
C GLY A 20 6.87 2.26 14.97
N ASP A 21 5.56 2.12 14.77
CA ASP A 21 4.95 0.82 14.48
C ASP A 21 5.45 0.24 13.15
N ILE A 22 5.40 -1.10 13.07
CA ILE A 22 5.62 -1.87 11.84
C ILE A 22 4.26 -2.39 11.38
N VAL A 23 3.81 -1.94 10.21
CA VAL A 23 2.44 -2.20 9.72
C VAL A 23 2.48 -2.90 8.38
N LEU A 24 1.81 -4.05 8.29
CA LEU A 24 1.48 -4.71 7.02
C LEU A 24 0.09 -4.26 6.56
N LEU A 25 0.01 -3.51 5.46
CA LEU A 25 -1.23 -2.91 4.97
C LEU A 25 -1.92 -3.79 3.92
N HIS A 26 -3.13 -4.24 4.26
CA HIS A 26 -4.13 -4.68 3.27
C HIS A 26 -5.28 -3.68 3.25
N SER A 27 -5.63 -3.17 2.07
CA SER A 27 -6.57 -2.05 1.97
C SER A 27 -7.51 -2.14 0.78
N SER A 28 -8.63 -1.42 0.88
CA SER A 28 -9.57 -1.21 -0.20
C SER A 28 -9.99 0.26 -0.22
N LEU A 29 -9.43 1.05 -1.15
CA LEU A 29 -9.75 2.48 -1.28
C LEU A 29 -11.26 2.72 -1.41
N LYS A 30 -11.96 1.86 -2.17
CA LYS A 30 -13.41 1.92 -2.33
C LYS A 30 -14.17 1.75 -1.02
N ARG A 31 -13.64 0.97 -0.05
CA ARG A 31 -14.28 0.76 1.26
C ARG A 31 -14.06 1.94 2.21
N ILE A 32 -12.97 2.69 2.03
CA ILE A 32 -12.73 3.93 2.76
C ILE A 32 -13.78 4.97 2.35
N GLY A 33 -14.00 5.15 1.04
CA GLY A 33 -15.00 6.06 0.50
C GLY A 33 -14.39 7.02 -0.53
N TYR A 34 -14.94 8.23 -0.64
CA TYR A 34 -14.35 9.28 -1.48
C TYR A 34 -13.21 9.97 -0.74
N VAL A 35 -11.99 9.52 -0.98
CA VAL A 35 -10.76 10.11 -0.42
C VAL A 35 -10.26 11.21 -1.34
N GLU A 36 -10.16 12.43 -0.82
CA GLU A 36 -9.51 13.55 -1.51
C GLU A 36 -8.05 13.20 -1.80
N GLY A 37 -7.61 13.27 -3.06
CA GLY A 37 -6.26 12.84 -3.47
C GLY A 37 -6.07 11.32 -3.59
N GLY A 38 -7.11 10.52 -3.33
CA GLY A 38 -7.13 9.08 -3.62
C GLY A 38 -6.13 8.26 -2.81
N ALA A 39 -5.44 7.33 -3.48
CA ALA A 39 -4.53 6.39 -2.84
C ALA A 39 -3.32 7.06 -2.17
N THR A 40 -2.79 8.13 -2.77
CA THR A 40 -1.66 8.91 -2.23
C THR A 40 -1.97 9.42 -0.84
N THR A 41 -3.15 10.01 -0.63
CA THR A 41 -3.60 10.52 0.67
C THR A 41 -3.65 9.44 1.75
N VAL A 42 -4.07 8.22 1.40
CA VAL A 42 -4.09 7.10 2.34
C VAL A 42 -2.66 6.69 2.74
N ILE A 43 -1.76 6.56 1.76
CA ILE A 43 -0.37 6.17 2.00
C ILE A 43 0.33 7.24 2.85
N ASP A 44 0.21 8.52 2.47
CA ASP A 44 0.80 9.63 3.19
C ASP A 44 0.26 9.75 4.62
N ALA A 45 -1.03 9.50 4.85
CA ALA A 45 -1.60 9.52 6.20
C ALA A 45 -0.97 8.43 7.08
N ILE A 46 -0.76 7.23 6.55
CA ILE A 46 -0.11 6.14 7.28
C ILE A 46 1.37 6.48 7.55
N ILE A 47 2.09 6.99 6.54
CA ILE A 47 3.49 7.40 6.70
C ILE A 47 3.63 8.48 7.77
N ASP A 48 2.73 9.48 7.80
CA ASP A 48 2.73 10.54 8.81
C ASP A 48 2.55 9.98 10.23
N VAL A 49 1.62 9.04 10.43
CA VAL A 49 1.36 8.41 11.73
C VAL A 49 2.57 7.59 12.20
N LEU A 50 3.13 6.76 11.31
CA LEU A 50 4.27 5.90 11.63
C LEU A 50 5.56 6.71 11.85
N SER A 51 5.68 7.85 11.17
CA SER A 51 6.87 8.70 11.08
C SER A 51 8.11 7.96 10.54
N SER A 52 9.26 8.63 10.55
CA SER A 52 10.53 8.06 10.10
C SER A 52 11.05 6.89 10.93
N SER A 53 10.53 6.66 12.15
CA SER A 53 10.92 5.53 13.00
C SER A 53 10.09 4.26 12.75
N GLY A 54 9.00 4.35 11.99
CA GLY A 54 8.12 3.21 11.71
C GLY A 54 8.42 2.53 10.38
N THR A 55 7.67 1.48 10.05
CA THR A 55 7.82 0.74 8.79
C THR A 55 6.45 0.40 8.20
N LEU A 56 6.22 0.83 6.97
CA LEU A 56 5.06 0.43 6.18
C LEU A 56 5.44 -0.68 5.21
N ILE A 57 4.77 -1.83 5.34
CA ILE A 57 4.91 -2.99 4.47
C ILE A 57 3.63 -3.11 3.63
N VAL A 58 3.76 -3.17 2.31
CA VAL A 58 2.63 -3.30 1.38
C VAL A 58 2.84 -4.51 0.49
N PRO A 59 1.94 -5.50 0.49
CA PRO A 59 2.01 -6.61 -0.46
C PRO A 59 1.92 -6.10 -1.90
N THR A 60 2.86 -6.54 -2.76
CA THR A 60 2.93 -6.10 -4.17
C THR A 60 3.07 -7.29 -5.14
N TYR A 61 2.26 -8.34 -4.94
CA TYR A 61 2.32 -9.54 -5.76
C TYR A 61 2.07 -9.25 -7.25
N ASN A 62 3.06 -9.60 -8.06
CA ASN A 62 2.95 -9.67 -9.51
C ASN A 62 2.60 -11.12 -9.88
N MET A 63 1.37 -11.39 -10.31
CA MET A 63 0.93 -12.75 -10.65
C MET A 63 0.28 -12.78 -12.02
N LYS A 64 0.44 -13.87 -12.76
CA LYS A 64 -0.35 -14.16 -13.96
C LYS A 64 -1.63 -14.90 -13.54
N LYS A 65 -2.75 -14.17 -13.44
CA LYS A 65 -4.08 -14.64 -13.00
C LYS A 65 -4.15 -15.08 -11.53
N ASN A 66 -3.28 -16.00 -11.09
CA ASN A 66 -3.11 -16.40 -9.70
C ASN A 66 -1.71 -17.00 -9.48
N MET A 67 -1.36 -17.28 -8.23
CA MET A 67 -0.05 -17.82 -7.85
C MET A 67 0.26 -19.15 -8.55
N TYR A 68 -0.68 -20.09 -8.54
CA TYR A 68 -0.51 -21.39 -9.18
C TYR A 68 -0.17 -21.29 -10.68
N LYS A 69 -0.92 -20.47 -11.42
CA LYS A 69 -0.67 -20.25 -12.85
C LYS A 69 0.63 -19.50 -13.12
N THR A 70 1.05 -18.63 -12.20
CA THR A 70 2.36 -17.97 -12.27
C THR A 70 3.48 -18.98 -12.15
N CYS A 71 3.42 -19.90 -11.19
CA CYS A 71 4.44 -20.93 -10.98
C CYS A 71 4.55 -21.93 -12.15
N LEU A 72 3.46 -22.17 -12.88
CA LEU A 72 3.48 -23.05 -14.05
C LEU A 72 4.07 -22.40 -15.30
N ASP A 73 4.16 -21.07 -15.33
CA ASP A 73 4.67 -20.36 -16.49
C ASP A 73 6.19 -20.28 -16.46
N LYS A 74 6.84 -21.14 -17.26
CA LYS A 74 8.30 -21.19 -17.40
C LYS A 74 8.91 -19.93 -18.02
N GLN A 75 8.10 -19.07 -18.63
CA GLN A 75 8.52 -17.79 -19.21
C GLN A 75 8.31 -16.62 -18.23
N TYR A 76 7.82 -16.87 -17.03
CA TYR A 76 7.61 -15.84 -16.03
C TYR A 76 8.96 -15.37 -15.46
N ILE A 77 9.26 -14.09 -15.64
CA ILE A 77 10.41 -13.40 -15.05
C ILE A 77 9.85 -12.26 -14.21
N PHE A 78 10.19 -12.26 -12.92
CA PHE A 78 9.91 -11.17 -12.01
C PHE A 78 11.12 -10.23 -11.93
N ASP A 79 10.91 -8.94 -12.15
CA ASP A 79 11.88 -7.90 -11.84
C ASP A 79 11.24 -6.91 -10.85
N PRO A 80 11.76 -6.81 -9.61
CA PRO A 80 11.15 -5.96 -8.58
C PRO A 80 11.09 -4.49 -8.97
N ARG A 81 11.94 -4.03 -9.90
CA ARG A 81 12.06 -2.63 -10.33
C ARG A 81 11.00 -2.24 -11.36
N THR A 82 10.47 -3.20 -12.12
CA THR A 82 9.61 -2.92 -13.29
C THR A 82 8.25 -3.61 -13.20
N ALA A 83 8.14 -4.71 -12.45
CA ALA A 83 6.90 -5.46 -12.35
C ALA A 83 5.79 -4.64 -11.68
N GLY A 84 4.57 -4.63 -12.22
CA GLY A 84 3.41 -4.05 -11.53
C GLY A 84 2.91 -4.93 -10.36
N THR A 85 1.73 -4.61 -9.84
CA THR A 85 0.99 -5.44 -8.86
C THR A 85 -0.48 -5.54 -9.27
N LEU A 86 -1.13 -6.65 -8.92
CA LEU A 86 -2.56 -6.87 -9.17
C LEU A 86 -3.44 -6.63 -7.93
N LEU A 87 -2.86 -6.08 -6.86
CA LEU A 87 -3.51 -5.99 -5.55
C LEU A 87 -4.28 -4.68 -5.32
N GLY A 88 -4.51 -3.91 -6.39
CA GLY A 88 -5.32 -2.70 -6.37
C GLY A 88 -4.51 -1.40 -6.32
N ILE A 89 -5.23 -0.29 -6.24
CA ILE A 89 -4.66 1.03 -6.51
C ILE A 89 -3.68 1.51 -5.42
N ILE A 90 -3.88 1.16 -4.15
CA ILE A 90 -2.96 1.55 -3.07
C ILE A 90 -1.60 0.87 -3.25
N PRO A 91 -1.49 -0.47 -3.38
CA PRO A 91 -0.21 -1.11 -3.71
C PRO A 91 0.43 -0.60 -5.01
N SER A 92 -0.36 -0.36 -6.06
CA SER A 92 0.18 0.18 -7.32
C SER A 92 0.74 1.59 -7.17
N THR A 93 0.07 2.44 -6.37
CA THR A 93 0.55 3.80 -6.07
C THR A 93 1.79 3.75 -5.17
N PHE A 94 1.82 2.83 -4.19
CA PHE A 94 2.98 2.65 -3.32
C PHE A 94 4.26 2.33 -4.10
N LEU A 95 4.16 1.56 -5.19
CA LEU A 95 5.31 1.26 -6.06
C LEU A 95 5.96 2.49 -6.74
N THR A 96 5.28 3.64 -6.74
CA THR A 96 5.84 4.89 -7.32
C THR A 96 6.50 5.78 -6.27
N TYR A 97 6.49 5.40 -4.99
CA TYR A 97 7.07 6.21 -3.92
C TYR A 97 8.60 6.15 -3.96
N PRO A 98 9.29 7.26 -3.62
CA PRO A 98 10.73 7.24 -3.45
C PRO A 98 11.12 6.38 -2.24
N ASN A 99 12.34 5.86 -2.23
CA ASN A 99 12.94 5.14 -1.09
C ASN A 99 12.17 3.89 -0.61
N ILE A 100 11.37 3.28 -1.49
CA ILE A 100 10.79 1.96 -1.21
C ILE A 100 11.81 0.86 -1.54
N TYR A 101 11.71 -0.25 -0.82
CA TYR A 101 12.41 -1.49 -1.14
C TYR A 101 11.39 -2.57 -1.48
N ARG A 102 11.69 -3.38 -2.49
CA ARG A 102 10.80 -4.47 -2.91
C ARG A 102 11.61 -5.75 -3.03
N SER A 103 11.10 -6.80 -2.37
CA SER A 103 11.59 -8.18 -2.46
C SER A 103 11.44 -8.75 -3.86
#